data_AF-A0AAJ2A5X9-F1
#
_entry.id   AF-A0AAJ2A5X9-F1
#
_cell.length_a   1.000
_cell.length_b   1.000
_cell.length_c   1.000
_cell.angle_alpha   90.00
_cell.angle_beta   90.00
_cell.angle_gamma   90.00
#
_symmetry.space_group_name_H-M   'P 1'
#
loop_
_entity.id
_entity.type
_entity.pdbx_description
1 polymer ?
#
loop_
_entity_poly.entity_id
_entity_poly.type
_entity_poly.pdbx_seq_one_letter_code
_entity_poly.pdbx_strand_id
1 'polypeptide(L)'
;MEFDNNEGIKGTVTTAAAAGLDKDMAAFVGKNVEYYAGKWSAKDKNGNIKPTWNVAAFFGGPVWFAYRKMYWQAVAVFVGGTFLNLLLGLMSDSLGEVSSYALMFAWAFSGNLIYRAHVEKAVERIKAEVLLPGERAEQLKLRGGTSAMAGWIASAVSLAILIFSVWSMIGAV
;
A
#
# COMPACT_ATOMS: atom_id res chain seq x y z
N MET A 1 -6.15 -39.70 1.15
CA MET A 1 -6.87 -38.54 0.58
C MET A 1 -5.84 -37.49 0.26
N GLU A 2 -5.34 -37.52 -0.96
CA GLU A 2 -4.46 -36.51 -1.52
C GLU A 2 -5.42 -35.40 -1.98
N PHE A 3 -5.54 -34.32 -1.20
CA PHE A 3 -6.34 -33.17 -1.62
C PHE A 3 -5.75 -32.70 -2.95
N ASP A 4 -6.61 -32.61 -3.96
CA ASP A 4 -6.23 -32.26 -5.33
C ASP A 4 -5.65 -30.84 -5.37
N ASN A 5 -4.35 -30.74 -5.12
CA ASN A 5 -3.57 -29.51 -5.17
C ASN A 5 -3.59 -28.86 -6.57
N ASN A 6 -4.10 -29.55 -7.60
CA ASN A 6 -4.19 -29.06 -8.96
C ASN A 6 -5.32 -28.01 -9.13
N GLU A 7 -6.44 -28.16 -8.42
CA GLU A 7 -7.56 -27.20 -8.46
C GLU A 7 -7.14 -25.83 -7.87
N GLY A 8 -6.41 -25.85 -6.75
CA GLY A 8 -5.87 -24.64 -6.12
C GLY A 8 -4.85 -23.92 -7.00
N ILE A 9 -3.92 -24.66 -7.62
CA ILE A 9 -2.91 -24.10 -8.53
C ILE A 9 -3.57 -23.47 -9.76
N LYS A 10 -4.57 -24.13 -10.36
CA LYS A 10 -5.33 -23.58 -11.51
C LYS A 10 -6.05 -22.28 -11.13
N GLY A 11 -6.66 -22.21 -9.94
CA GLY A 11 -7.33 -21.02 -9.43
C GLY A 11 -6.40 -19.82 -9.25
N THR A 12 -5.21 -20.04 -8.65
CA THR A 12 -4.20 -19.00 -8.47
C THR A 12 -3.65 -18.48 -9.80
N VAL A 13 -3.32 -19.39 -10.73
CA VAL A 13 -2.79 -19.03 -12.06
C VAL A 13 -3.83 -18.25 -12.87
N THR A 14 -5.09 -18.66 -12.83
CA THR A 14 -6.19 -17.98 -13.54
C THR A 14 -6.44 -16.58 -12.99
N THR A 15 -6.38 -16.41 -11.67
CA THR A 15 -6.59 -15.10 -11.03
C THR A 15 -5.42 -14.14 -11.27
N ALA A 16 -4.18 -14.63 -11.25
CA ALA A 16 -3.00 -13.84 -11.58
C ALA A 16 -3.03 -13.34 -13.03
N ALA A 17 -3.42 -14.21 -13.97
CA ALA A 17 -3.59 -13.85 -15.38
C ALA A 17 -4.71 -12.81 -15.58
N ALA A 18 -5.87 -12.98 -14.94
CA ALA A 18 -6.98 -12.02 -15.00
C ALA A 18 -6.61 -10.63 -14.43
N ALA A 19 -5.75 -10.61 -13.41
CA ALA A 19 -5.22 -9.40 -12.83
C ALA A 19 -4.05 -8.78 -13.63
N GLY A 20 -3.55 -9.48 -14.65
CA GLY A 20 -2.44 -9.03 -15.48
C GLY A 20 -1.10 -9.02 -14.75
N LEU A 21 -0.91 -9.88 -13.74
CA LEU A 21 0.40 -10.03 -13.09
C LEU A 21 1.28 -10.93 -13.95
N ASP A 22 2.48 -10.45 -14.25
CA ASP A 22 3.55 -11.32 -14.73
C ASP A 22 4.27 -12.02 -13.56
N LYS A 23 5.21 -12.92 -13.90
CA LYS A 23 5.98 -13.69 -12.91
C LYS A 23 6.81 -12.81 -11.97
N ASP A 24 7.32 -11.68 -12.47
CA ASP A 24 8.18 -10.79 -11.70
C ASP A 24 7.35 -9.94 -10.73
N MET A 25 6.17 -9.48 -11.15
CA MET A 25 5.18 -8.83 -10.28
C MET A 25 4.71 -9.78 -9.18
N ALA A 26 4.41 -11.03 -9.52
CA ALA A 26 4.04 -12.05 -8.54
C ALA A 26 5.17 -12.30 -7.52
N ALA A 27 6.42 -12.41 -7.99
CA ALA A 27 7.59 -12.57 -7.13
C ALA A 27 7.81 -11.34 -6.22
N PHE A 28 7.62 -10.14 -6.74
CA PHE A 28 7.73 -8.90 -5.96
C PHE A 28 6.65 -8.78 -4.88
N VAL A 29 5.39 -9.12 -5.17
CA VAL A 29 4.31 -9.08 -4.17
C VAL A 29 4.49 -10.18 -3.11
N GLY A 30 5.03 -11.33 -3.50
CA GLY A 30 5.36 -12.45 -2.63
C GLY A 30 4.13 -13.08 -2.00
N LYS A 31 4.16 -13.29 -0.67
CA LYS A 31 3.12 -14.02 0.09
C LYS A 31 1.68 -13.49 -0.05
N ASN A 32 1.49 -12.26 -0.54
CA ASN A 32 0.17 -11.66 -0.69
C ASN A 32 -0.35 -11.70 -2.13
N VAL A 33 0.32 -12.44 -3.03
CA VAL A 33 0.02 -12.40 -4.47
C VAL A 33 -1.44 -12.74 -4.77
N GLU A 34 -1.99 -13.76 -4.12
CA GLU A 34 -3.38 -14.19 -4.33
C GLU A 34 -4.39 -13.11 -3.91
N TYR A 35 -4.17 -12.49 -2.73
CA TYR A 35 -4.97 -11.38 -2.26
C TYR A 35 -5.00 -10.22 -3.26
N TYR A 36 -3.83 -9.82 -3.77
CA TYR A 36 -3.76 -8.70 -4.71
C TYR A 36 -4.23 -9.06 -6.11
N ALA A 37 -4.01 -10.29 -6.56
CA ALA A 37 -4.56 -10.77 -7.82
C ALA A 37 -6.10 -10.68 -7.78
N GLY A 38 -6.75 -11.10 -6.70
CA GLY A 38 -8.20 -10.92 -6.53
C GLY A 38 -8.64 -9.45 -6.54
N LYS A 39 -7.89 -8.56 -5.91
CA LYS A 39 -8.21 -7.11 -5.88
C LYS A 39 -7.99 -6.42 -7.22
N TRP A 40 -7.02 -6.88 -8.01
CA TRP A 40 -6.60 -6.26 -9.26
C TRP A 40 -7.23 -6.88 -10.51
N SER A 41 -7.92 -8.01 -10.38
CA SER A 41 -8.70 -8.61 -11.47
C SER A 41 -10.02 -7.86 -11.74
N ALA A 42 -10.52 -7.09 -10.77
CA ALA A 42 -11.72 -6.30 -10.92
C ALA A 42 -11.51 -5.14 -11.90
N LYS A 43 -12.16 -5.21 -13.08
CA LYS A 43 -12.10 -4.18 -14.12
C LYS A 43 -13.41 -3.40 -14.25
N ASP A 44 -13.31 -2.14 -14.69
CA ASP A 44 -14.42 -1.28 -15.09
C ASP A 44 -14.85 -1.53 -16.54
N LYS A 45 -15.91 -0.83 -16.95
CA LYS A 45 -16.46 -0.93 -18.31
C LYS A 45 -15.47 -0.52 -19.41
N ASN A 46 -14.41 0.20 -19.05
CA ASN A 46 -13.35 0.66 -19.95
C ASN A 46 -12.13 -0.26 -19.89
N GLY A 47 -12.16 -1.34 -19.09
CA GLY A 47 -11.06 -2.27 -18.91
C GLY A 47 -10.00 -1.83 -17.89
N ASN A 48 -10.18 -0.70 -17.20
CA ASN A 48 -9.27 -0.23 -16.15
C ASN A 48 -9.52 -0.98 -14.84
N ILE A 49 -8.48 -1.16 -14.03
CA ILE A 49 -8.65 -1.79 -12.70
C ILE A 49 -9.46 -0.86 -11.80
N LYS A 50 -10.50 -1.41 -11.17
CA LYS A 50 -11.35 -0.69 -10.24
C LYS A 50 -10.61 -0.39 -8.93
N PRO A 51 -10.81 0.81 -8.35
CA PRO A 51 -10.50 1.03 -6.95
C PRO A 51 -11.22 0.01 -6.08
N THR A 52 -10.54 -0.54 -5.08
CA THR A 52 -11.11 -1.53 -4.16
C THR A 52 -10.85 -1.11 -2.74
N TRP A 53 -11.83 -1.34 -1.87
CA TRP A 53 -11.74 -1.01 -0.45
C TRP A 53 -10.56 -1.72 0.23
N ASN A 54 -9.78 -0.95 0.96
CA ASN A 54 -8.63 -1.37 1.74
C ASN A 54 -8.75 -0.88 3.20
N VAL A 55 -9.22 -1.77 4.07
CA VAL A 55 -9.37 -1.53 5.51
C VAL A 55 -8.03 -1.19 6.17
N ALA A 56 -6.96 -1.88 5.78
CA ALA A 56 -5.65 -1.69 6.39
C ALA A 56 -5.04 -0.32 6.04
N ALA A 57 -5.27 0.17 4.82
CA ALA A 57 -4.91 1.54 4.45
C ALA A 57 -5.80 2.55 5.17
N PHE A 58 -7.10 2.30 5.31
CA PHE A 58 -8.03 3.21 6.01
C PHE A 58 -7.54 3.51 7.44
N PHE A 59 -7.32 2.48 8.26
CA PHE A 59 -6.88 2.64 9.66
C PHE A 59 -5.38 2.85 9.82
N GLY A 60 -4.56 2.27 8.94
CA GLY A 60 -3.11 2.32 9.06
C GLY A 60 -2.46 3.49 8.33
N GLY A 61 -3.12 4.08 7.33
CA GLY A 61 -2.61 5.19 6.53
C GLY A 61 -1.12 5.04 6.16
N PRO A 62 -0.25 5.97 6.57
CA PRO A 62 1.21 5.90 6.37
C PRO A 62 1.87 4.59 6.82
N VAL A 63 1.38 3.96 7.90
CA VAL A 63 1.90 2.67 8.40
C VAL A 63 1.72 1.56 7.37
N TRP A 64 0.56 1.53 6.70
CA TRP A 64 0.30 0.54 5.66
C TRP A 64 1.23 0.70 4.46
N PHE A 65 1.46 1.94 4.02
CA PHE A 65 2.41 2.25 2.96
C PHE A 65 3.85 1.85 3.35
N ALA A 66 4.29 2.19 4.56
CA ALA A 66 5.63 1.84 5.04
C ALA A 66 5.82 0.33 5.18
N TYR A 67 4.84 -0.40 5.72
CA TYR A 67 4.84 -1.86 5.81
C TYR A 67 4.98 -2.53 4.42
N ARG A 68 4.39 -1.93 3.38
CA ARG A 68 4.48 -2.36 1.97
C ARG A 68 5.73 -1.86 1.25
N LYS A 69 6.69 -1.28 1.98
CA LYS A 69 7.94 -0.69 1.45
C LYS A 69 7.73 0.48 0.48
N MET A 70 6.56 1.12 0.53
CA MET A 70 6.24 2.32 -0.25
C MET A 70 6.69 3.59 0.49
N TYR A 71 8.00 3.70 0.79
CA TYR A 71 8.50 4.70 1.75
C TYR A 71 8.23 6.15 1.33
N TRP A 72 8.44 6.48 0.06
CA TRP A 72 8.14 7.83 -0.43
C TRP A 72 6.64 8.15 -0.33
N GLN A 73 5.77 7.22 -0.70
CA GLN A 73 4.32 7.43 -0.56
C GLN A 73 3.90 7.52 0.91
N ALA A 74 4.53 6.74 1.80
CA ALA A 74 4.29 6.84 3.23
C ALA A 74 4.64 8.24 3.75
N VAL A 75 5.80 8.78 3.38
CA VAL A 75 6.22 10.14 3.73
C VAL A 75 5.30 11.19 3.11
N ALA A 76 4.94 11.05 1.83
CA ALA A 76 4.08 12.00 1.14
C ALA A 76 2.67 12.06 1.75
N VAL A 77 2.09 10.90 2.08
CA VAL A 77 0.78 10.83 2.77
C VAL A 77 0.87 11.39 4.18
N PHE A 78 1.95 11.08 4.90
CA PHE A 78 2.18 11.57 6.26
C PHE A 78 2.35 13.11 6.28
N VAL A 79 3.41 13.60 5.63
CA VAL A 79 3.76 15.03 5.63
C VAL A 79 2.70 15.85 4.91
N GLY A 80 2.25 15.40 3.73
CA GLY A 80 1.23 16.11 2.96
C GLY A 80 -0.12 16.14 3.67
N GLY A 81 -0.50 15.04 4.33
CA GLY A 81 -1.73 14.97 5.12
C GLY A 81 -1.70 15.89 6.34
N THR A 82 -0.62 15.85 7.12
CA THR A 82 -0.43 16.74 8.27
C THR A 82 -0.37 18.20 7.85
N PHE A 83 0.35 18.51 6.77
CA PHE A 83 0.44 19.88 6.26
C PHE A 83 -0.91 20.40 5.77
N LEU A 84 -1.67 19.58 5.02
CA LEU A 84 -3.01 19.96 4.57
C LEU A 84 -3.96 20.18 5.74
N ASN A 85 -3.95 19.28 6.73
CA ASN A 85 -4.76 19.41 7.94
C ASN A 85 -4.42 20.70 8.70
N LEU A 86 -3.13 21.01 8.87
CA LEU A 86 -2.69 22.26 9.52
C LEU A 86 -3.19 23.49 8.76
N LEU A 87 -2.98 23.54 7.44
CA LEU A 87 -3.41 24.69 6.62
C LEU A 87 -4.91 24.93 6.70
N LEU A 88 -5.72 23.87 6.64
CA LEU A 88 -7.17 23.98 6.72
C LEU A 88 -7.65 24.26 8.15
N GLY A 89 -6.97 23.73 9.17
CA GLY A 89 -7.22 24.03 10.58
C GLY A 89 -7.01 25.50 10.93
N LEU A 90 -6.02 26.17 10.31
CA LEU A 90 -5.84 27.63 10.45
C LEU A 90 -7.04 28.44 9.94
N MET A 91 -7.85 27.87 9.04
CA MET A 91 -9.08 28.50 8.55
C MET A 91 -10.29 28.12 9.41
N SER A 92 -10.41 26.83 9.77
CA SER A 92 -11.45 26.30 10.66
C SER A 92 -11.08 24.89 11.12
N ASP A 93 -11.24 24.62 12.42
CA ASP A 93 -11.05 23.28 13.00
C ASP A 93 -11.86 22.21 12.25
N SER A 94 -13.12 22.53 11.91
CA SER A 94 -14.00 21.63 11.16
C SER A 94 -13.46 21.26 9.77
N LEU A 95 -12.80 22.20 9.08
CA LEU A 95 -12.18 21.93 7.77
C LEU A 95 -10.96 21.03 7.91
N GLY A 96 -10.16 21.25 8.97
CA GLY A 96 -9.05 20.37 9.34
C GLY A 96 -9.54 18.93 9.53
N GLU A 97 -10.55 18.72 10.35
CA GLU A 97 -11.13 17.39 10.62
C GLU A 97 -11.68 16.71 9.36
N VAL A 98 -12.50 17.44 8.59
CA VAL A 98 -13.09 16.92 7.35
C VAL A 98 -11.99 16.49 6.36
N SER A 99 -10.89 17.25 6.26
CA SER A 99 -9.77 16.91 5.39
C SER A 99 -9.09 15.59 5.79
N SER A 100 -8.92 15.35 7.09
CA SER A 100 -8.33 14.11 7.60
C SER A 100 -9.20 12.90 7.25
N TYR A 101 -10.51 12.99 7.44
CA TYR A 101 -11.43 11.91 7.04
C TYR A 101 -11.45 11.72 5.52
N ALA A 102 -11.49 12.81 4.74
CA ALA A 102 -11.47 12.73 3.29
C ALA A 102 -10.21 12.01 2.78
N LEU A 103 -9.05 12.32 3.37
CA LEU A 103 -7.79 11.65 3.09
C LEU A 103 -7.84 10.16 3.47
N MET A 104 -8.39 9.81 4.64
CA MET A 104 -8.62 8.42 5.05
C MET A 104 -9.39 7.60 4.02
N PHE A 105 -10.49 8.15 3.53
CA PHE A 105 -11.26 7.51 2.46
C PHE A 105 -10.49 7.46 1.14
N ALA A 106 -9.77 8.54 0.79
CA ALA A 106 -9.01 8.59 -0.46
C ALA A 106 -8.00 7.45 -0.57
N TRP A 107 -7.19 7.19 0.45
CA TRP A 107 -6.25 6.06 0.41
C TRP A 107 -6.91 4.71 0.70
N ALA A 108 -8.06 4.65 1.38
CA ALA A 108 -8.79 3.40 1.53
C ALA A 108 -9.33 2.86 0.20
N PHE A 109 -9.76 3.75 -0.72
CA PHE A 109 -10.20 3.36 -2.05
C PHE A 109 -9.05 3.21 -3.05
N SER A 110 -8.05 4.09 -2.99
CA SER A 110 -6.96 4.12 -3.96
C SER A 110 -5.74 3.28 -3.57
N GLY A 111 -5.57 2.92 -2.30
CA GLY A 111 -4.33 2.31 -1.79
C GLY A 111 -3.90 1.06 -2.54
N ASN A 112 -4.84 0.18 -2.88
CA ASN A 112 -4.55 -1.03 -3.67
C ASN A 112 -4.06 -0.70 -5.10
N LEU A 113 -4.59 0.37 -5.71
CA LEU A 113 -4.14 0.84 -7.04
C LEU A 113 -2.77 1.51 -6.95
N ILE A 114 -2.55 2.34 -5.92
CA ILE A 114 -1.24 2.98 -5.69
C ILE A 114 -0.17 1.90 -5.45
N TYR A 115 -0.49 0.84 -4.70
CA TYR A 115 0.43 -0.28 -4.52
C TYR A 115 0.69 -1.04 -5.82
N ARG A 116 -0.32 -1.26 -6.66
CA ARG A 116 -0.13 -1.86 -7.99
C ARG A 116 0.85 -1.04 -8.85
N ALA A 117 0.60 0.26 -8.96
CA ALA A 117 1.47 1.16 -9.74
C ALA A 117 2.89 1.22 -9.17
N HIS A 118 3.04 1.09 -7.85
CA HIS A 118 4.35 0.96 -7.22
C HIS A 118 5.05 -0.35 -7.61
N VAL A 119 4.34 -1.48 -7.57
CA VAL A 119 4.87 -2.80 -7.98
C VAL A 119 5.31 -2.76 -9.44
N GLU A 120 4.46 -2.27 -10.35
CA GLU A 120 4.76 -2.15 -11.79
C GLU A 120 6.06 -1.35 -12.00
N LYS A 121 6.13 -0.13 -11.44
CA LYS A 121 7.31 0.73 -11.56
C LYS A 121 8.56 0.15 -10.90
N ALA A 122 8.42 -0.58 -9.80
CA ALA A 122 9.57 -1.19 -9.11
C ALA A 122 10.12 -2.37 -9.91
N VAL A 123 9.24 -3.21 -10.44
CA VAL A 123 9.59 -4.35 -11.29
C VAL A 123 10.23 -3.87 -12.60
N GLU A 124 9.67 -2.84 -13.24
CA GLU A 124 10.27 -2.24 -14.44
C GLU A 124 11.70 -1.75 -14.19
N ARG A 125 11.96 -1.08 -13.06
CA ARG A 125 13.33 -0.65 -12.70
C ARG A 125 14.27 -1.83 -12.52
N ILE A 126 13.84 -2.87 -11.80
CA ILE A 126 14.67 -4.07 -11.59
C ILE A 126 14.93 -4.79 -12.92
N LYS A 127 13.96 -4.82 -13.83
CA LYS A 127 14.13 -5.40 -15.18
C LYS A 127 15.11 -4.61 -16.04
N ALA A 128 15.18 -3.29 -15.86
CA ALA A 128 16.13 -2.43 -16.56
C ALA A 128 17.56 -2.54 -16.03
N GLU A 129 17.76 -3.06 -14.81
CA GLU A 129 19.08 -3.37 -14.28
C GLU A 129 19.68 -4.59 -15.01
N VAL A 130 20.97 -4.51 -15.37
CA VAL A 130 21.70 -5.62 -16.00
C VAL A 130 22.05 -6.65 -14.92
N LEU A 131 21.15 -7.61 -14.71
CA LEU A 131 21.23 -8.65 -13.69
C LEU A 131 21.13 -10.04 -14.31
N LEU A 132 21.84 -11.01 -13.72
CA LEU A 132 21.62 -12.42 -14.05
C LEU A 132 20.21 -12.85 -13.61
N PRO A 133 19.60 -13.88 -14.24
CA PRO A 133 18.25 -14.32 -13.90
C PRO A 133 18.06 -14.69 -12.41
N GLY A 134 19.07 -15.32 -11.79
CA GLY A 134 19.04 -15.65 -10.36
C GLY A 134 19.07 -14.41 -9.47
N GLU A 135 19.91 -13.44 -9.81
CA GLU A 135 20.04 -12.16 -9.09
C GLU A 135 18.78 -11.32 -9.23
N ARG A 136 18.13 -11.32 -10.40
CA ARG A 136 16.84 -10.63 -10.60
C ARG A 136 15.77 -11.17 -9.65
N ALA A 137 15.62 -12.48 -9.58
CA ALA A 137 14.64 -13.11 -8.71
C ALA A 137 14.90 -12.80 -7.22
N GLU A 138 16.17 -12.71 -6.83
CA GLU A 138 16.57 -12.30 -5.50
C GLU A 138 16.24 -10.83 -5.22
N GLN A 139 16.58 -9.91 -6.14
CA GLN A 139 16.27 -8.48 -6.02
C GLN A 139 14.76 -8.22 -5.94
N LEU A 140 13.95 -8.94 -6.70
CA LEU A 140 12.48 -8.85 -6.62
C LEU A 140 11.97 -9.21 -5.22
N LYS A 141 12.51 -10.27 -4.61
CA LYS A 141 12.14 -10.69 -3.24
C LYS A 141 12.65 -9.73 -2.18
N LEU A 142 13.87 -9.21 -2.33
CA LEU A 142 14.50 -8.29 -1.38
C LEU A 142 13.81 -6.92 -1.37
N ARG A 143 13.53 -6.36 -2.54
CA ARG A 143 12.89 -5.03 -2.67
C ARG A 143 11.37 -5.11 -2.52
N GLY A 144 10.77 -6.23 -2.88
CA GLY A 144 9.35 -6.49 -2.72
C GLY A 144 8.94 -6.99 -1.33
N GLY A 145 7.77 -7.60 -1.26
CA GLY A 145 7.21 -8.18 -0.05
C GLY A 145 6.76 -7.12 0.96
N THR A 146 6.98 -7.40 2.24
CA THR A 146 6.61 -6.50 3.35
C THR A 146 7.75 -6.37 4.35
N SER A 147 7.77 -5.28 5.11
CA SER A 147 8.74 -5.02 6.18
C SER A 147 8.01 -4.74 7.49
N ALA A 148 8.00 -5.73 8.40
CA ALA A 148 7.41 -5.57 9.72
C ALA A 148 8.10 -4.45 10.52
N MET A 149 9.43 -4.36 10.43
CA MET A 149 10.20 -3.29 11.07
C MET A 149 9.77 -1.90 10.58
N ALA A 150 9.62 -1.72 9.26
CA ALA A 150 9.14 -0.43 8.73
C ALA A 150 7.72 -0.09 9.21
N GLY A 151 6.85 -1.10 9.32
CA GLY A 151 5.53 -0.94 9.93
C GLY A 151 5.62 -0.47 11.38
N TRP A 152 6.43 -1.13 12.22
CA TRP A 152 6.61 -0.76 13.62
C TRP A 152 7.19 0.66 13.81
N ILE A 153 8.19 1.03 13.01
CA ILE A 153 8.76 2.38 13.02
C ILE A 153 7.70 3.41 12.66
N ALA A 154 6.95 3.20 11.57
CA ALA A 154 5.90 4.13 11.16
C ALA A 154 4.78 4.24 12.21
N SER A 155 4.41 3.14 12.86
CA SER A 155 3.46 3.13 13.98
C SER A 155 3.97 3.94 15.17
N ALA A 156 5.23 3.73 15.57
CA ALA A 156 5.84 4.45 16.69
C ALA A 156 5.87 5.97 16.45
N VAL A 157 6.25 6.39 15.24
CA VAL A 157 6.24 7.81 14.83
C VAL A 157 4.82 8.38 14.88
N SER A 158 3.85 7.65 14.32
CA SER A 158 2.44 8.10 14.30
C SER A 158 1.88 8.23 15.73
N LEU A 159 2.20 7.29 16.62
CA LEU A 159 1.80 7.32 18.02
C LEU A 159 2.47 8.45 18.80
N ALA A 160 3.77 8.68 18.61
CA ALA A 160 4.49 9.77 19.27
C ALA A 160 3.86 11.13 18.93
N ILE A 161 3.47 11.32 17.68
CA ILE A 161 2.83 12.55 17.21
C ILE A 161 1.42 12.68 17.76
N LEU A 162 0.63 11.59 17.78
CA LEU A 162 -0.69 11.60 18.40
C LEU A 162 -0.61 11.97 19.89
N ILE A 163 0.33 11.37 20.64
CA ILE A 163 0.56 11.67 22.06
C ILE A 163 0.95 13.14 22.23
N PHE A 164 1.87 13.64 21.42
CA PHE A 164 2.29 15.04 21.45
C PHE A 164 1.11 15.99 21.19
N SER A 165 0.30 15.72 20.15
CA SER A 165 -0.87 16.53 19.83
C SER A 165 -1.88 16.55 20.98
N VAL A 166 -2.21 15.40 21.57
CA VAL A 166 -3.11 15.30 22.72
C VAL A 166 -2.57 16.05 23.94
N TRP A 167 -1.28 15.87 24.24
CA TRP A 167 -0.62 16.57 25.34
C TRP A 167 -0.64 18.09 25.14
N SER A 168 -0.39 18.57 23.92
CA SER A 168 -0.42 20.00 23.59
C SER A 168 -1.81 20.62 23.77
N MET A 169 -2.88 19.87 23.53
CA MET A 169 -4.26 20.32 23.75
C MET A 169 -4.58 20.41 25.24
N ILE A 170 -4.15 19.43 26.05
CA ILE A 170 -4.39 19.44 27.50
C ILE A 170 -3.60 20.56 28.20
N GLY A 171 -2.36 20.81 27.78
CA GLY A 171 -1.53 21.87 28.37
C GLY A 171 -1.90 23.29 27.94
N ALA A 172 -2.75 23.43 26.93
CA ALA A 172 -3.27 24.72 26.45
C ALA A 172 -4.59 25.15 27.13
N VAL A 173 -5.16 24.29 28.00
CA VAL A 173 -6.34 24.56 28.84
C VAL A 173 -5.89 24.95 30.25
#